data_AF-A0A1Y4B6N6-F1
#
_entry.id   AF-A0A1Y4B6N6-F1
#
_cell.length_a   1.000
_cell.length_b   1.000
_cell.length_c   1.000
_cell.angle_alpha   90.00
_cell.angle_beta   90.00
_cell.angle_gamma   90.00
#
_symmetry.space_group_name_H-M   'P 1'
#
loop_
_entity.id
_entity.type
_entity.pdbx_description
1 polymer ?
#
loop_
_entity_poly.entity_id
_entity_poly.type
_entity_poly.pdbx_seq_one_letter_code
_entity_poly.pdbx_strand_id
1 'polypeptide(L)'
;MDIQEMALEKTKARMIKNGYEERLEQRPAASDDNNGGKNPGEDAAGDSAGENVWALLQDESGRKRVRLVLCGHEHMDEYFPEGSADLIMFNLGYLPGGDHSLATKPDTTLPALEKALALLKEGGLLSLMIYSGGDSGFEEKERVLAWLRELDPKQYMVLVEAFYNRPNNPPLPVFVRKLG
;
A
#
# COMPACT_ATOMS: atom_id res chain seq x y z
N MET A 1 16.17 -8.24 -8.44
CA MET A 1 15.64 -7.05 -7.76
C MET A 1 14.15 -7.08 -8.01
N ASP A 2 13.35 -7.18 -6.96
CA ASP A 2 11.88 -7.16 -7.07
C ASP A 2 11.39 -5.72 -7.34
N ILE A 3 10.15 -5.56 -7.84
CA ILE A 3 9.53 -4.24 -8.08
C ILE A 3 9.54 -3.39 -6.80
N GLN A 4 9.39 -4.00 -5.62
CA GLN A 4 9.38 -3.31 -4.33
C GLN A 4 10.75 -2.68 -4.02
N GLU A 5 11.85 -3.41 -4.23
CA GLU A 5 13.22 -2.89 -4.05
C GLU A 5 13.46 -1.69 -4.96
N MET A 6 13.09 -1.80 -6.25
CA MET A 6 13.25 -0.71 -7.21
C MET A 6 12.39 0.52 -6.85
N ALA A 7 11.14 0.31 -6.46
CA ALA A 7 10.21 1.38 -6.10
C ALA A 7 10.71 2.14 -4.87
N LEU A 8 11.19 1.38 -3.89
CA LEU A 8 11.70 1.91 -2.64
C LEU A 8 12.99 2.71 -2.86
N GLU A 9 13.95 2.21 -3.64
CA GLU A 9 15.18 2.94 -3.94
C GLU A 9 14.93 4.23 -4.72
N LYS A 10 14.05 4.17 -5.74
CA LYS A 10 13.63 5.38 -6.49
C LYS A 10 12.94 6.40 -5.57
N THR A 11 12.10 5.94 -4.64
CA THR A 11 11.40 6.81 -3.68
C THR A 11 12.38 7.44 -2.70
N LYS A 12 13.28 6.64 -2.12
CA LYS A 12 14.32 7.10 -1.20
C LYS A 12 15.19 8.17 -1.86
N ALA A 13 15.72 7.89 -3.05
CA ALA A 13 16.54 8.84 -3.80
C ALA A 13 15.79 10.15 -4.11
N ARG A 14 14.51 10.06 -4.48
CA ARG A 14 13.67 11.24 -4.75
C ARG A 14 13.43 12.06 -3.47
N MET A 15 13.16 11.42 -2.34
CA MET A 15 12.95 12.12 -1.07
C MET A 15 14.23 12.82 -0.61
N ILE A 16 15.39 12.14 -0.69
CA ILE A 16 16.69 12.73 -0.34
C ILE A 16 16.99 13.97 -1.19
N LYS A 17 16.75 13.88 -2.51
CA LYS A 17 16.89 15.04 -3.42
C LYS A 17 15.99 16.22 -3.05
N ASN A 18 14.88 15.99 -2.34
CA ASN A 18 13.92 17.01 -1.92
C ASN A 18 14.09 17.43 -0.44
N GLY A 19 15.28 17.24 0.13
CA GLY A 19 15.61 17.74 1.47
C GLY A 19 15.14 16.85 2.62
N TYR A 20 14.86 15.57 2.34
CA TYR A 20 14.70 14.58 3.40
C TYR A 20 16.06 13.96 3.75
N GLU A 21 16.30 13.73 5.03
CA GLU A 21 17.50 13.05 5.50
C GLU A 21 17.17 11.66 6.03
N GLU A 22 18.02 10.69 5.73
CA GLU A 22 17.91 9.36 6.30
C GLU A 22 18.40 9.35 7.74
N ARG A 23 17.57 8.82 8.62
CA ARG A 23 17.85 8.68 10.06
C ARG A 23 17.57 7.24 10.47
N LEU A 24 18.36 6.73 11.41
CA LEU A 24 18.06 5.46 12.07
C LEU A 24 16.93 5.72 13.08
N GLU A 25 15.76 5.12 12.87
CA GLU A 25 14.71 5.07 13.90
C GLU A 25 14.90 3.79 14.72
N GLN A 26 14.97 3.92 16.04
CA GLN A 26 14.80 2.75 16.91
C GLN A 26 13.32 2.36 16.85
N ARG A 27 13.03 1.09 16.57
CA ARG A 27 11.67 0.55 16.50
C ARG A 27 10.84 1.05 17.70
N PRO A 28 9.65 1.65 17.50
CA PRO A 28 8.77 1.92 18.63
C PRO A 28 8.46 0.59 19.33
N ALA A 29 8.66 0.54 20.64
CA ALA A 29 8.34 -0.64 21.43
C ALA A 29 6.89 -1.06 21.14
N ALA A 30 6.65 -2.37 21.05
CA ALA A 30 5.28 -2.87 21.08
C ALA A 30 4.56 -2.17 22.24
N SER A 31 3.38 -1.62 21.98
CA SER A 31 2.56 -1.05 23.04
C SER A 31 2.45 -2.09 24.14
N ASP A 32 2.90 -1.74 25.34
CA ASP A 32 2.64 -2.51 26.55
C ASP A 32 1.12 -2.51 26.78
N ASP A 33 0.41 -3.43 26.13
CA ASP A 33 -0.89 -3.88 26.59
C ASP A 33 -0.65 -4.76 27.83
N ASN A 34 -0.25 -4.10 28.91
CA ASN A 34 -0.15 -4.68 30.23
C ASN A 34 -1.54 -4.63 30.87
N ASN A 35 -2.49 -5.36 30.30
CA ASN A 35 -3.61 -5.90 31.06
C ASN A 35 -3.49 -7.43 31.06
N GLY A 36 -3.16 -7.96 32.22
CA GLY A 36 -2.63 -9.30 32.40
C GLY A 36 -3.54 -10.41 31.89
N GLY A 37 -2.95 -11.27 31.07
CA GLY A 37 -3.50 -12.57 30.68
C GLY A 37 -2.42 -13.38 29.98
N LYS A 38 -1.57 -14.08 30.74
CA LYS A 38 -0.69 -15.12 30.20
C LYS A 38 -1.55 -16.17 29.50
N ASN A 39 -1.38 -16.36 28.20
CA ASN A 39 -1.78 -17.59 27.53
C ASN A 39 -0.52 -18.43 27.22
N PRO A 40 -0.50 -19.72 27.61
CA PRO A 40 0.58 -20.63 27.30
C PRO A 40 0.47 -21.07 25.85
N GLY A 41 1.53 -20.84 25.09
CA GLY A 41 1.65 -21.16 23.68
C GLY A 41 3.04 -20.74 23.19
N GLU A 42 4.07 -21.08 23.97
CA GLU A 42 5.42 -21.21 23.43
C GLU A 42 5.34 -22.34 22.38
N ASP A 43 5.94 -22.09 21.21
CA ASP A 43 6.06 -22.99 20.05
C ASP A 43 4.94 -22.94 19.00
N ALA A 44 4.76 -21.80 18.33
CA ALA A 44 4.50 -21.72 16.89
C ALA A 44 4.63 -20.28 16.37
N ALA A 45 5.28 -20.13 15.20
CA ALA A 45 5.40 -18.92 14.37
C ALA A 45 6.51 -17.90 14.73
N GLY A 46 7.68 -18.12 14.10
CA GLY A 46 8.28 -17.16 13.16
C GLY A 46 8.55 -15.73 13.63
N ASP A 47 9.82 -15.51 13.93
CA ASP A 47 10.54 -14.26 14.25
C ASP A 47 10.50 -13.16 13.13
N SER A 48 9.38 -12.93 12.45
CA SER A 48 9.38 -12.21 11.15
C SER A 48 8.87 -10.76 11.18
N ALA A 49 8.30 -10.25 12.27
CA ALA A 49 7.77 -8.87 12.31
C ALA A 49 8.82 -7.80 12.71
N GLY A 50 10.12 -8.14 12.72
CA GLY A 50 11.18 -7.31 13.30
C GLY A 50 12.17 -6.64 12.34
N GLU A 51 12.27 -7.06 11.09
CA GLU A 51 13.45 -6.76 10.25
C GLU A 51 13.19 -5.89 9.00
N ASN A 52 11.93 -5.54 8.70
CA ASN A 52 11.57 -5.05 7.36
C ASN A 52 11.38 -3.52 7.23
N VAL A 53 11.76 -2.72 8.23
CA VAL A 53 11.82 -1.25 8.06
C VAL A 53 13.13 -0.90 7.38
N TRP A 54 13.04 -0.34 6.18
CA TRP A 54 14.20 -0.05 5.34
C TRP A 54 14.82 1.32 5.62
N ALA A 55 14.00 2.37 5.79
CA ALA A 55 14.48 3.71 6.09
C ALA A 55 13.42 4.57 6.78
N LEU A 56 13.82 5.39 7.75
CA LEU A 56 13.05 6.55 8.18
C LEU A 56 13.67 7.81 7.58
N LEU A 57 12.87 8.57 6.85
CA LEU A 57 13.24 9.84 6.27
C LEU A 57 12.52 10.97 6.98
N GLN A 58 13.24 12.03 7.32
CA GLN A 58 12.68 13.22 7.97
C GLN A 58 12.96 14.48 7.16
N ASP A 59 12.03 15.44 7.18
CA ASP A 59 12.34 16.79 6.67
C ASP A 59 13.38 17.50 7.57
N GLU A 60 13.95 18.62 7.09
CA GLU A 60 14.97 19.40 7.81
C GLU A 60 14.54 19.83 9.23
N SER A 61 13.23 19.85 9.52
CA SER A 61 12.68 20.22 10.83
C SER A 61 12.40 19.02 11.76
N GLY A 62 12.56 17.79 11.27
CA GLY A 62 12.25 16.56 11.99
C GLY A 62 10.76 16.26 12.15
N ARG A 63 9.86 17.07 11.56
CA ARG A 63 8.41 17.01 11.84
C ARG A 63 7.65 16.09 10.89
N LYS A 64 8.04 16.04 9.62
CA LYS A 64 7.46 15.09 8.65
C LYS A 64 8.30 13.85 8.62
N ARG A 65 7.67 12.69 8.82
CA ARG A 65 8.31 11.38 8.83
C ARG A 65 7.75 10.53 7.70
N VAL A 66 8.64 9.93 6.92
CA VAL A 66 8.31 8.94 5.90
C VAL A 66 9.04 7.65 6.28
N ARG A 67 8.27 6.58 6.50
CA ARG A 67 8.83 5.24 6.73
C ARG A 67 8.74 4.45 5.43
N LEU A 68 9.88 4.02 4.92
CA LEU A 68 9.98 3.11 3.79
C LEU A 68 10.13 1.68 4.32
N VAL A 69 9.32 0.77 3.79
CA VAL A 69 9.27 -0.64 4.19
C VAL A 69 9.56 -1.46 2.95
N LEU A 70 10.56 -2.34 3.03
CA LEU A 70 10.87 -3.25 1.93
C LEU A 70 10.02 -4.52 2.10
N CYS A 71 8.76 -4.45 1.68
CA CYS A 71 7.81 -5.55 1.82
C CYS A 71 6.72 -5.45 0.73
N GLY A 72 6.08 -6.58 0.43
CA GLY A 72 4.88 -6.61 -0.40
C GLY A 72 3.73 -5.86 0.27
N HIS A 73 2.88 -5.20 -0.52
CA HIS A 73 1.74 -4.45 -0.01
C HIS A 73 0.66 -5.33 0.62
N GLU A 74 0.63 -6.61 0.27
CA GLU A 74 -0.23 -7.63 0.84
C GLU A 74 0.09 -7.92 2.32
N HIS A 75 1.19 -7.37 2.86
CA HIS A 75 1.61 -7.46 4.26
C HIS A 75 1.45 -6.14 5.03
N MET A 76 0.80 -5.12 4.45
CA MET A 76 0.78 -3.78 5.04
C MET A 76 0.12 -3.71 6.44
N ASP A 77 -0.80 -4.61 6.74
CA ASP A 77 -1.49 -4.77 8.02
C ASP A 77 -0.56 -5.18 9.17
N GLU A 78 0.62 -5.72 8.87
CA GLU A 78 1.66 -6.01 9.86
C GLU A 78 2.31 -4.72 10.42
N TYR A 79 2.19 -3.60 9.71
CA TYR A 79 2.90 -2.35 10.02
C TYR A 79 1.99 -1.22 10.49
N PHE A 80 0.67 -1.35 10.27
CA PHE A 80 -0.32 -0.32 10.56
C PHE A 80 -1.55 -0.96 11.21
N PRO A 81 -2.09 -0.40 12.30
CA PRO A 81 -3.31 -0.92 12.92
C PRO A 81 -4.55 -0.59 12.07
N GLU A 82 -5.63 -1.35 12.27
CA GLU A 82 -6.93 -1.04 11.68
C GLU A 82 -7.39 0.39 12.01
N GLY A 83 -8.10 1.04 11.07
CA GLY A 83 -8.59 2.41 11.27
C GLY A 83 -7.50 3.46 11.51
N SER A 84 -6.26 3.23 11.08
CA SER A 84 -5.17 4.19 11.29
C SER A 84 -4.91 5.11 10.09
N ALA A 85 -5.38 4.75 8.90
CA ALA A 85 -5.10 5.47 7.67
C ALA A 85 -6.25 6.40 7.24
N ASP A 86 -5.93 7.66 6.95
CA ASP A 86 -6.86 8.61 6.34
C ASP A 86 -6.97 8.40 4.81
N LEU A 87 -5.84 8.05 4.18
CA LEU A 87 -5.71 7.85 2.74
C LEU A 87 -4.73 6.69 2.45
N ILE A 88 -5.13 5.78 1.58
CA ILE A 88 -4.27 4.74 1.01
C ILE A 88 -4.27 4.90 -0.51
N MET A 89 -3.10 4.81 -1.14
CA MET A 89 -2.94 5.02 -2.58
C MET A 89 -2.22 3.83 -3.23
N PHE A 90 -2.82 3.29 -4.29
CA PHE A 90 -2.20 2.31 -5.16
C PHE A 90 -2.02 2.88 -6.57
N ASN A 91 -0.87 2.60 -7.17
CA ASN A 91 -0.64 2.76 -8.59
C ASN A 91 -0.27 1.37 -9.14
N LEU A 92 -1.18 0.75 -9.89
CA LEU A 92 -1.04 -0.62 -10.36
C LEU A 92 -0.39 -0.65 -11.73
N GLY A 93 0.67 -1.44 -11.89
CA GLY A 93 1.46 -1.56 -13.10
C GLY A 93 2.95 -1.71 -12.79
N TYR A 94 3.79 -1.34 -13.75
CA TYR A 94 5.24 -1.33 -13.60
C TYR A 94 5.78 0.07 -13.30
N LEU A 95 7.02 0.13 -12.79
CA LEU A 95 7.70 1.40 -12.55
C LEU A 95 8.13 2.08 -13.86
N PRO A 96 7.90 3.39 -14.05
CA PRO A 96 8.40 4.11 -15.21
C PRO A 96 9.91 3.96 -15.38
N GLY A 97 10.34 3.53 -16.58
CA GLY A 97 11.74 3.26 -16.92
C GLY A 97 12.35 2.09 -16.15
N GLY A 98 11.53 1.19 -15.59
CA GLY A 98 11.97 -0.07 -15.00
C GLY A 98 11.75 -1.26 -15.94
N ASP A 99 11.99 -2.47 -15.44
CA ASP A 99 11.65 -3.72 -16.13
C ASP A 99 10.13 -3.92 -16.10
N HIS A 100 9.49 -4.00 -17.27
CA HIS A 100 8.03 -4.14 -17.37
C HIS A 100 7.53 -5.53 -16.97
N SER A 101 8.41 -6.54 -16.87
CA SER A 101 8.05 -7.84 -16.30
C SER A 101 7.77 -7.78 -14.80
N LEU A 102 8.37 -6.78 -14.13
CA LEU A 102 8.18 -6.45 -12.72
C LEU A 102 7.03 -5.44 -12.59
N ALA A 103 5.82 -5.98 -12.41
CA ALA A 103 4.58 -5.24 -12.26
C ALA A 103 3.77 -5.78 -11.07
N THR A 104 2.83 -5.00 -10.55
CA THR A 104 1.80 -5.50 -9.63
C THR A 104 1.03 -6.67 -10.23
N LYS A 105 0.53 -7.55 -9.37
CA LYS A 105 -0.17 -8.79 -9.77
C LYS A 105 -1.49 -8.90 -9.03
N PRO A 106 -2.56 -9.41 -9.67
CA PRO A 106 -3.86 -9.56 -9.03
C PRO A 106 -3.80 -10.40 -7.74
N ASP A 107 -2.93 -11.40 -7.71
CA ASP A 107 -2.79 -12.33 -6.57
C ASP A 107 -2.23 -11.67 -5.30
N THR A 108 -1.46 -10.57 -5.42
CA THR A 108 -1.00 -9.77 -4.27
C THR A 108 -1.82 -8.50 -4.10
N THR A 109 -2.30 -7.91 -5.20
CA THR A 109 -3.10 -6.69 -5.18
C THR A 109 -4.44 -6.90 -4.48
N LEU A 110 -5.19 -7.97 -4.76
CA LEU A 110 -6.52 -8.17 -4.14
C LEU A 110 -6.46 -8.35 -2.62
N PRO A 111 -5.61 -9.23 -2.05
CA PRO A 111 -5.44 -9.30 -0.59
C PRO A 111 -5.02 -7.96 0.03
N ALA A 112 -4.17 -7.20 -0.65
CA ALA A 112 -3.74 -5.89 -0.17
C ALA A 112 -4.86 -4.85 -0.18
N LEU A 113 -5.76 -4.88 -1.18
CA LEU A 113 -6.92 -4.00 -1.23
C LEU A 113 -7.90 -4.32 -0.09
N GLU A 114 -8.13 -5.59 0.22
CA GLU A 114 -8.97 -6.00 1.36
C GLU A 114 -8.40 -5.48 2.69
N LYS A 115 -7.10 -5.69 2.91
CA LYS A 115 -6.38 -5.16 4.08
C LYS A 115 -6.44 -3.64 4.13
N ALA A 116 -6.25 -2.96 3.01
CA ALA A 116 -6.34 -1.51 2.93
C ALA A 116 -7.71 -0.98 3.40
N LEU A 117 -8.82 -1.65 3.05
CA LEU A 117 -10.15 -1.24 3.52
C LEU A 117 -10.33 -1.38 5.04
N ALA A 118 -9.68 -2.35 5.68
CA ALA A 118 -9.66 -2.48 7.14
C ALA A 118 -8.83 -1.37 7.80
N LEU A 119 -7.66 -1.06 7.22
CA LEU A 119 -6.76 0.00 7.71
C LEU A 119 -7.33 1.41 7.58
N LEU A 120 -8.27 1.65 6.66
CA LEU A 120 -8.93 2.95 6.52
C LEU A 120 -9.81 3.29 7.75
N LYS A 121 -9.72 4.55 8.18
CA LYS A 121 -10.70 5.19 9.08
C LYS A 121 -12.07 5.28 8.42
N GLU A 122 -13.12 5.38 9.23
CA GLU A 122 -14.41 5.87 8.76
C GLU A 122 -14.23 7.23 8.06
N GLY A 123 -14.84 7.38 6.88
CA GLY A 123 -14.65 8.56 6.04
C GLY A 123 -13.32 8.62 5.26
N GLY A 124 -12.39 7.67 5.50
CA GLY A 124 -11.12 7.55 4.79
C GLY A 124 -11.28 7.14 3.32
N LEU A 125 -10.21 7.33 2.55
CA LEU A 125 -10.20 7.15 1.10
C LEU A 125 -9.14 6.16 0.63
N LEU A 126 -9.52 5.20 -0.20
CA LEU A 126 -8.62 4.41 -1.03
C LEU A 126 -8.64 4.97 -2.45
N SER A 127 -7.47 5.33 -2.98
CA SER A 127 -7.29 5.80 -4.36
C SER A 127 -6.52 4.76 -5.14
N LEU A 128 -7.06 4.31 -6.28
CA LEU A 128 -6.38 3.41 -7.20
C LEU A 128 -6.16 4.12 -8.53
N MET A 129 -4.96 3.99 -9.07
CA MET A 129 -4.67 4.32 -10.46
C MET A 129 -4.31 3.02 -11.18
N ILE A 130 -5.19 2.56 -12.07
CA ILE A 130 -5.03 1.26 -12.74
C ILE A 130 -4.51 1.48 -14.16
N TYR A 131 -3.28 1.03 -14.42
CA TYR A 131 -2.68 1.05 -15.75
C TYR A 131 -2.95 -0.30 -16.44
N SER A 132 -3.30 -0.29 -17.73
CA SER A 132 -3.64 -1.51 -18.47
C SER A 132 -3.32 -1.39 -19.95
N GLY A 133 -3.29 -2.53 -20.66
CA GLY A 133 -2.85 -2.63 -22.04
C GLY A 133 -1.33 -2.70 -22.17
N GLY A 134 -0.84 -2.88 -23.39
CA GLY A 134 0.59 -3.13 -23.65
C GLY A 134 1.10 -4.31 -22.80
N ASP A 135 2.26 -4.13 -22.18
CA ASP A 135 2.91 -5.15 -21.35
C ASP A 135 2.17 -5.42 -20.03
N SER A 136 1.34 -4.49 -19.55
CA SER A 136 0.54 -4.68 -18.32
C SER A 136 -0.62 -5.65 -18.51
N GLY A 137 -1.05 -5.90 -19.75
CA GLY A 137 -2.24 -6.69 -20.03
C GLY A 137 -3.51 -6.08 -19.41
N PHE A 138 -4.54 -6.90 -19.25
CA PHE A 138 -5.85 -6.46 -18.73
C PHE A 138 -6.33 -7.22 -17.50
N GLU A 139 -5.68 -8.32 -17.15
CA GLU A 139 -6.12 -9.25 -16.10
C GLU A 139 -6.26 -8.57 -14.73
N GLU A 140 -5.24 -7.83 -14.28
CA GLU A 140 -5.29 -7.16 -12.98
C GLU A 140 -6.42 -6.14 -12.91
N LYS A 141 -6.61 -5.34 -13.97
CA LYS A 141 -7.72 -4.40 -14.09
C LYS A 141 -9.07 -5.12 -13.99
N GLU A 142 -9.26 -6.19 -14.74
CA GLU A 142 -10.53 -6.92 -14.77
C GLU A 142 -10.86 -7.55 -13.43
N ARG A 143 -9.87 -8.17 -12.77
CA ARG A 143 -10.01 -8.77 -11.43
C ARG A 143 -10.32 -7.72 -10.37
N VAL A 144 -9.62 -6.58 -10.37
CA VAL A 144 -9.88 -5.48 -9.43
C VAL A 144 -11.26 -4.87 -9.66
N LEU A 145 -11.66 -4.63 -10.91
CA LEU A 145 -12.99 -4.10 -11.22
C LEU A 145 -14.13 -5.08 -10.91
N ALA A 146 -13.89 -6.39 -10.99
CA ALA A 146 -14.84 -7.39 -10.55
C ALA A 146 -15.00 -7.33 -9.03
N TRP A 147 -13.90 -7.36 -8.27
CA TRP A 147 -13.92 -7.27 -6.81
C TRP A 147 -14.57 -5.98 -6.30
N LEU A 148 -14.26 -4.83 -6.90
CA LEU A 148 -14.85 -3.53 -6.53
C LEU A 148 -16.38 -3.51 -6.64
N ARG A 149 -16.97 -4.28 -7.55
CA ARG A 149 -18.44 -4.36 -7.70
C ARG A 149 -19.12 -5.14 -6.59
N GLU A 150 -18.38 -6.00 -5.89
CA GLU A 150 -18.90 -6.84 -4.81
C GLU A 150 -18.84 -6.16 -3.44
N LEU A 151 -18.23 -4.97 -3.34
CA LEU A 151 -18.17 -4.23 -2.08
C LEU A 151 -19.57 -3.80 -1.62
N ASP A 152 -19.86 -3.98 -0.32
CA ASP A 152 -21.15 -3.60 0.26
C ASP A 152 -21.36 -2.06 0.14
N PRO A 153 -22.37 -1.60 -0.61
CA PRO A 153 -22.63 -0.17 -0.78
C PRO A 153 -23.04 0.56 0.51
N LYS A 154 -23.40 -0.17 1.57
CA LYS A 154 -23.62 0.41 2.90
C LYS A 154 -22.32 0.72 3.65
N GLN A 155 -21.24 0.04 3.29
CA GLN A 155 -19.92 0.18 3.92
C GLN A 155 -18.97 1.03 3.07
N TYR A 156 -19.13 1.01 1.75
CA TYR A 156 -18.23 1.69 0.83
C TYR A 156 -18.96 2.39 -0.31
N MET A 157 -18.50 3.60 -0.64
CA MET A 157 -18.85 4.27 -1.89
C MET A 157 -17.71 4.08 -2.89
N VAL A 158 -18.00 3.50 -4.05
CA VAL A 158 -17.03 3.25 -5.12
C VAL A 158 -17.32 4.14 -6.32
N LEU A 159 -16.33 4.91 -6.77
CA LEU A 159 -16.36 5.72 -7.98
C LEU A 159 -15.26 5.25 -8.94
N VAL A 160 -15.66 4.88 -10.16
CA VAL A 160 -14.75 4.48 -11.25
C VAL A 160 -14.90 5.50 -12.37
N GLU A 161 -13.82 6.22 -12.69
CA GLU A 161 -13.81 7.26 -13.72
C GLU A 161 -13.06 6.78 -14.97
N ALA A 162 -13.57 7.08 -16.16
CA ALA A 162 -12.96 6.65 -17.42
C ALA A 162 -12.87 7.78 -18.43
N PHE A 163 -11.74 7.85 -19.15
CA PHE A 163 -11.53 8.79 -20.24
C PHE A 163 -12.00 8.18 -21.58
N TYR A 164 -13.12 8.66 -22.11
CA TYR A 164 -13.76 8.08 -23.31
C TYR A 164 -13.07 8.45 -24.63
N ASN A 165 -12.42 9.61 -24.68
CA ASN A 165 -11.81 10.15 -25.91
C ASN A 165 -10.27 10.03 -25.93
N ARG A 166 -9.68 9.28 -24.99
CA ARG A 166 -8.23 9.07 -24.95
C ARG A 166 -7.90 7.68 -25.51
N PRO A 167 -7.10 7.59 -26.59
CA PRO A 167 -6.65 6.31 -27.12
C PRO A 167 -5.61 5.66 -26.20
N ASN A 168 -5.20 4.44 -26.53
CA ASN A 168 -4.09 3.72 -25.88
C ASN A 168 -4.31 3.39 -24.40
N ASN A 169 -5.52 2.96 -24.03
CA ASN A 169 -5.82 2.43 -22.68
C ASN A 169 -5.38 3.39 -21.56
N PRO A 170 -5.95 4.61 -21.48
CA PRO A 170 -5.57 5.58 -20.46
C PRO A 170 -5.72 4.99 -19.04
N PRO A 171 -4.90 5.42 -18.07
CA PRO A 171 -5.05 4.98 -16.69
C PRO A 171 -6.47 5.23 -16.19
N LEU A 172 -7.00 4.28 -15.41
CA LEU A 172 -8.35 4.29 -14.86
C LEU A 172 -8.30 4.70 -13.38
N PRO A 173 -8.71 5.93 -13.02
CA PRO A 173 -8.83 6.35 -11.63
C PRO A 173 -10.02 5.66 -10.96
N VAL A 174 -9.81 5.14 -9.76
CA VAL A 174 -10.85 4.61 -8.89
C VAL A 174 -10.71 5.22 -7.50
N PHE A 175 -11.83 5.55 -6.89
CA PHE A 175 -11.92 6.05 -5.53
C PHE A 175 -12.89 5.20 -4.74
N VAL A 176 -12.45 4.67 -3.58
CA VAL A 176 -13.30 3.94 -2.64
C VAL A 176 -13.29 4.68 -1.31
N ARG A 177 -14.43 5.23 -0.92
CA ARG A 177 -14.59 5.91 0.36
C ARG A 177 -15.24 4.97 1.37
N LYS A 178 -14.60 4.77 2.53
CA LYS A 178 -15.19 4.04 3.66
C LYS A 178 -16.28 4.90 4.29
N LEU A 179 -17.47 4.33 4.40
CA LEU A 179 -18.61 4.96 5.06
C LEU A 179 -18.52 4.68 6.57
N GLY A 180 -19.14 5.54 7.38
CA GLY A 180 -19.33 5.32 8.81
C GLY A 180 -20.70 4.73 9.10
#